data_AF-A0A095XRW6-F1
#
_entry.id   AF-A0A095XRW6-F1
#
_cell.length_a   1.000
_cell.length_b   1.000
_cell.length_c   1.000
_cell.angle_alpha   90.00
_cell.angle_beta   90.00
_cell.angle_gamma   90.00
#
_symmetry.space_group_name_H-M   'P 1'
#
loop_
_entity.id
_entity.type
_entity.pdbx_description
1 polymer ?
#
loop_
_entity_poly.entity_id
_entity_poly.type
_entity_poly.pdbx_seq_one_letter_code
_entity_poly.pdbx_strand_id
1 'polypeptide(L)'
;MVEIEVGISTNASELEKKNLDFNLDAMEEFLGNGFISSDYKGKVYFMCQPRAFEPNLMDIIINIKEIGETAIVWASIFSALKKLIKRCKGYESFINIVYLKNKKEKHIYLTNEDLNNVDILITRVEQEIGGDIHSKDIKKVAIIGNGFDLSHGLKTKYIDFLYNNKEENFIKAFKKLIESHNKNKKDDLNWCDIEGCMKSVALGIFSENFHDIIDIDSDKIIEEKMLDTNIIYNNITTLFAEYLQNNVMNKTVDIIESILEVIDEETLAINFNYTDTIKLYTNNVKYIHGSISEDGYIILGFPEDDVPDSCGGEFIKFRKDFKKEILNFRRFLKSRNYKYSDQLQDELLEHLYCLFSGRGEYLIDENEKNDSSCKYKEPSKEILEYARDNEFQIYMDQTDYSKVEEIIILGHSLAIDKNYLGLLKSKMPLLNKVILFKFEGEDVIEKIKSIYKIFGNIELIIKSYK
;
A
#
# COMPACT_ATOMS: atom_id res chain seq x y z
N MET A 1 -30.61 22.35 18.82
CA MET A 1 -31.95 22.03 18.31
C MET A 1 -31.78 21.00 17.21
N VAL A 2 -32.32 19.79 17.38
CA VAL A 2 -32.25 18.74 16.35
C VAL A 2 -33.23 19.08 15.23
N GLU A 3 -32.72 19.20 14.01
CA GLU A 3 -33.49 19.45 12.80
C GLU A 3 -33.21 18.31 11.82
N ILE A 4 -34.22 17.44 11.63
CA ILE A 4 -34.15 16.28 10.74
C ILE A 4 -35.24 16.40 9.68
N GLU A 5 -34.83 16.48 8.42
CA GLU A 5 -35.72 16.31 7.26
C GLU A 5 -35.83 14.82 6.92
N VAL A 6 -37.06 14.28 6.93
CA VAL A 6 -37.34 12.88 6.55
C VAL A 6 -37.98 12.86 5.17
N GLY A 7 -37.30 12.29 4.19
CA GLY A 7 -37.84 12.11 2.84
C GLY A 7 -38.04 10.64 2.51
N ILE A 8 -39.28 10.24 2.22
CA ILE A 8 -39.62 8.87 1.79
C ILE A 8 -39.87 8.87 0.28
N SER A 9 -38.98 8.26 -0.51
CA SER A 9 -39.17 8.09 -1.95
C SER A 9 -39.69 6.69 -2.25
N THR A 10 -40.81 6.61 -2.98
CA THR A 10 -41.46 5.35 -3.36
C THR A 10 -41.87 5.37 -4.83
N ASN A 11 -41.13 4.64 -5.67
CA ASN A 11 -41.48 4.37 -7.08
C ASN A 11 -42.64 3.35 -7.25
N ALA A 12 -43.41 3.14 -6.18
CA ALA A 12 -44.49 2.19 -6.06
C ALA A 12 -45.84 2.76 -6.55
N SER A 13 -46.70 1.89 -7.09
CA SER A 13 -48.12 2.20 -7.31
C SER A 13 -48.89 2.32 -5.98
N GLU A 14 -50.08 2.92 -6.02
CA GLU A 14 -51.01 3.01 -4.86
C GLU A 14 -51.33 1.65 -4.21
N LEU A 15 -51.29 0.55 -4.98
CA LEU A 15 -51.58 -0.79 -4.48
C LEU A 15 -50.36 -1.37 -3.73
N GLU A 16 -49.16 -1.14 -4.25
CA GLU A 16 -47.91 -1.55 -3.62
C GLU A 16 -47.64 -0.74 -2.35
N LYS A 17 -47.89 0.59 -2.36
CA LYS A 17 -47.74 1.45 -1.16
C LYS A 17 -48.59 1.00 0.03
N LYS A 18 -49.73 0.33 -0.22
CA LYS A 18 -50.61 -0.25 0.82
C LYS A 18 -50.12 -1.60 1.36
N ASN A 19 -49.14 -2.22 0.70
CA ASN A 19 -48.60 -3.55 1.01
C ASN A 19 -47.10 -3.53 1.40
N LEU A 20 -46.46 -2.34 1.45
CA LEU A 20 -45.11 -2.19 2.00
C LEU A 20 -45.14 -2.44 3.53
N ASP A 21 -44.39 -3.43 4.01
CA ASP A 21 -44.20 -3.68 5.45
C ASP A 21 -43.29 -2.61 6.06
N PHE A 22 -43.85 -1.41 6.31
CA PHE A 22 -43.09 -0.21 6.62
C PHE A 22 -43.37 0.24 8.07
N ASN A 23 -42.46 -0.08 8.97
CA ASN A 23 -42.67 0.04 10.41
C ASN A 23 -42.42 1.48 10.91
N LEU A 24 -43.41 2.37 10.75
CA LEU A 24 -43.32 3.79 11.14
C LEU A 24 -42.85 3.99 12.59
N ASP A 25 -43.41 3.23 13.54
CA ASP A 25 -42.98 3.19 14.95
C ASP A 25 -41.48 2.91 15.13
N ALA A 26 -40.85 2.10 14.25
CA ALA A 26 -39.43 1.83 14.27
C ALA A 26 -38.60 3.01 13.76
N MET A 27 -39.15 3.78 12.82
CA MET A 27 -38.53 5.00 12.29
C MET A 27 -38.59 6.11 13.33
N GLU A 28 -39.72 6.28 14.02
CA GLU A 28 -39.81 7.21 15.16
C GLU A 28 -38.89 6.78 16.31
N GLU A 29 -38.81 5.48 16.63
CA GLU A 29 -37.83 4.96 17.59
C GLU A 29 -36.38 5.23 17.15
N PHE A 30 -36.07 5.11 15.86
CA PHE A 30 -34.75 5.37 15.29
C PHE A 30 -34.37 6.86 15.35
N LEU A 31 -35.26 7.74 14.87
CA LEU A 31 -35.07 9.19 14.83
C LEU A 31 -35.00 9.80 16.24
N GLY A 32 -35.68 9.18 17.21
CA GLY A 32 -35.43 9.40 18.63
C GLY A 32 -34.05 8.90 19.03
N ASN A 33 -33.91 7.58 19.23
CA ASN A 33 -32.75 6.96 19.90
C ASN A 33 -31.39 7.25 19.24
N GLY A 34 -31.34 7.38 17.91
CA GLY A 34 -30.10 7.62 17.18
C GLY A 34 -29.55 9.05 17.34
N PHE A 35 -30.39 10.02 17.74
CA PHE A 35 -30.06 11.46 17.69
C PHE A 35 -30.31 12.20 19.02
N ILE A 36 -30.57 11.50 20.13
CA ILE A 36 -30.81 12.10 21.47
C ILE A 36 -29.64 13.00 21.93
N SER A 37 -28.41 12.66 21.56
CA SER A 37 -27.18 13.11 22.23
C SER A 37 -26.33 14.11 21.44
N SER A 38 -26.89 15.25 21.03
CA SER A 38 -26.25 16.58 20.75
C SER A 38 -27.04 17.42 19.74
N ASP A 39 -26.58 18.65 19.45
CA ASP A 39 -27.19 19.59 18.50
C ASP A 39 -26.95 19.24 17.02
N TYR A 40 -27.51 18.12 16.56
CA TYR A 40 -27.40 17.69 15.16
C TYR A 40 -28.31 18.47 14.21
N LYS A 41 -27.76 18.86 13.05
CA LYS A 41 -28.55 19.21 11.85
C LYS A 41 -28.28 18.16 10.78
N GLY A 42 -29.34 17.53 10.28
CA GLY A 42 -29.19 16.43 9.34
C GLY A 42 -30.41 16.15 8.49
N LYS A 43 -30.27 15.17 7.60
CA LYS A 43 -31.36 14.64 6.78
C LYS A 43 -31.31 13.13 6.78
N VAL A 44 -32.46 12.48 6.82
CA VAL A 44 -32.58 11.02 6.72
C VAL A 44 -33.52 10.71 5.56
N TYR A 45 -32.96 10.22 4.46
CA TYR A 45 -33.74 9.75 3.32
C TYR A 45 -33.92 8.24 3.40
N PHE A 46 -35.15 7.80 3.13
CA PHE A 46 -35.55 6.42 3.00
C PHE A 46 -36.08 6.21 1.58
N MET A 47 -35.36 5.45 0.75
CA MET A 47 -35.83 5.13 -0.60
C MET A 47 -36.24 3.66 -0.67
N CYS A 48 -37.42 3.40 -1.22
CA CYS A 48 -37.96 2.06 -1.41
C CYS A 48 -38.26 1.81 -2.88
N GLN A 49 -37.53 0.86 -3.46
CA GLN A 49 -37.65 0.45 -4.86
C GLN A 49 -38.51 -0.84 -4.96
N PRO A 50 -39.59 -0.88 -5.77
CA PRO A 50 -40.45 -2.08 -5.88
C PRO A 50 -39.79 -3.26 -6.61
N ARG A 51 -39.94 -4.48 -6.08
CA ARG A 51 -39.28 -5.71 -6.57
C ARG A 51 -39.88 -6.27 -7.87
N ALA A 52 -39.31 -5.89 -9.02
CA ALA A 52 -39.33 -6.74 -10.22
C ALA A 52 -38.25 -7.83 -10.14
N PHE A 53 -38.33 -8.67 -9.10
CA PHE A 53 -37.47 -9.85 -8.86
C PHE A 53 -36.00 -9.69 -8.44
N GLU A 54 -35.54 -8.54 -7.91
CA GLU A 54 -34.37 -8.60 -7.02
C GLU A 54 -34.38 -7.52 -5.93
N PRO A 55 -34.08 -7.90 -4.69
CA PRO A 55 -34.32 -6.60 -2.98
C PRO A 55 -35.51 -5.64 -3.00
N ASN A 56 -36.37 -5.70 -1.99
CA ASN A 56 -37.05 -4.48 -1.55
C ASN A 56 -35.94 -3.62 -0.94
N LEU A 57 -35.27 -2.83 -1.78
CA LEU A 57 -34.08 -2.09 -1.35
C LEU A 57 -34.52 -0.97 -0.42
N MET A 58 -33.82 -0.80 0.69
CA MET A 58 -34.02 0.28 1.65
C MET A 58 -32.73 1.10 1.73
N ASP A 59 -32.61 2.11 0.86
CA ASP A 59 -31.51 3.07 0.95
C ASP A 59 -31.74 3.97 2.16
N ILE A 60 -30.80 3.97 3.10
CA ILE A 60 -30.81 4.84 4.29
C ILE A 60 -29.65 5.83 4.15
N ILE A 61 -29.95 7.05 3.71
CA ILE A 61 -28.95 8.12 3.59
C ILE A 61 -29.07 9.04 4.80
N ILE A 62 -28.04 9.06 5.66
CA ILE A 62 -27.96 9.94 6.84
C ILE A 62 -26.92 11.03 6.54
N ASN A 63 -27.35 12.27 6.36
CA ASN A 63 -26.45 13.43 6.26
C ASN A 63 -26.30 14.08 7.64
N ILE A 64 -25.07 14.21 8.15
CA ILE A 64 -24.72 14.79 9.46
C ILE A 64 -23.77 15.97 9.25
N LYS A 65 -24.24 17.20 9.47
CA LYS A 65 -23.49 18.42 9.10
C LYS A 65 -22.33 18.75 10.03
N GLU A 66 -22.48 18.49 11.32
CA GLU A 66 -21.42 18.57 12.32
C GLU A 66 -21.72 17.47 13.35
N ILE A 67 -20.69 16.77 13.83
CA ILE A 67 -20.83 15.64 14.75
C ILE A 67 -19.86 15.77 15.93
N GLY A 68 -20.28 15.32 17.11
CA GLY A 68 -19.34 15.08 18.22
C GLY A 68 -18.57 13.80 17.94
N GLU A 69 -17.29 13.91 17.57
CA GLU A 69 -16.40 12.79 17.21
C GLU A 69 -16.06 11.88 18.42
N THR A 70 -17.04 11.14 18.92
CA THR A 70 -16.90 10.23 20.07
C THR A 70 -17.53 8.87 19.79
N ALA A 71 -16.92 7.81 20.31
CA ALA A 71 -17.41 6.44 20.27
C ALA A 71 -18.90 6.32 20.63
N ILE A 72 -19.32 7.08 21.66
CA ILE A 72 -20.67 7.07 22.24
C ILE A 72 -21.74 7.50 21.21
N VAL A 73 -21.43 8.47 20.35
CA VAL A 73 -22.35 8.94 19.30
C VAL A 73 -22.52 7.87 18.22
N TRP A 74 -21.43 7.32 17.72
CA TRP A 74 -21.46 6.27 16.69
C TRP A 74 -22.10 4.97 17.19
N ALA A 75 -21.80 4.56 18.41
CA ALA A 75 -22.49 3.45 19.09
C ALA A 75 -24.00 3.66 19.18
N SER A 76 -24.46 4.91 19.44
CA SER A 76 -25.89 5.25 19.49
C SER A 76 -26.55 5.13 18.12
N ILE A 77 -25.91 5.66 17.06
CA ILE A 77 -26.39 5.58 15.67
C ILE A 77 -26.46 4.12 15.20
N PHE A 78 -25.41 3.32 15.38
CA PHE A 78 -25.38 1.92 14.94
C PHE A 78 -26.35 1.03 15.73
N SER A 79 -26.48 1.26 17.04
CA SER A 79 -27.49 0.58 17.87
C SER A 79 -28.92 0.90 17.40
N ALA A 80 -29.20 2.16 17.04
CA ALA A 80 -30.49 2.57 16.51
C ALA A 80 -30.75 1.98 15.10
N LEU A 81 -29.77 1.98 14.19
CA LEU A 81 -29.88 1.35 12.87
C LEU A 81 -30.16 -0.15 12.97
N LYS A 82 -29.45 -0.86 13.86
CA LYS A 82 -29.65 -2.30 14.10
C LYS A 82 -31.06 -2.62 14.62
N LYS A 83 -31.63 -1.75 15.47
CA LYS A 83 -33.04 -1.86 15.90
C LYS A 83 -34.00 -1.67 14.74
N LEU A 84 -33.82 -0.62 13.93
CA LEU A 84 -34.66 -0.29 12.78
C LEU A 84 -34.73 -1.47 11.80
N ILE A 85 -33.58 -1.95 11.35
CA ILE A 85 -33.47 -3.04 10.36
C ILE A 85 -34.05 -4.35 10.89
N LYS A 86 -33.90 -4.64 12.19
CA LYS A 86 -34.55 -5.81 12.83
C LYS A 86 -36.09 -5.71 12.84
N ARG A 87 -36.66 -4.51 12.73
CA ARG A 87 -38.11 -4.26 12.64
C ARG A 87 -38.60 -4.16 11.18
N CYS A 88 -37.76 -3.74 10.22
CA CYS A 88 -38.05 -3.64 8.79
C CYS A 88 -37.71 -4.95 8.03
N LYS A 89 -38.49 -6.01 8.28
CA LYS A 89 -38.21 -7.35 7.71
C LYS A 89 -38.48 -7.43 6.20
N GLY A 90 -37.69 -8.24 5.50
CA GLY A 90 -37.84 -8.49 4.06
C GLY A 90 -37.19 -7.44 3.15
N TYR A 91 -36.60 -6.39 3.72
CA TYR A 91 -35.79 -5.40 3.03
C TYR A 91 -34.30 -5.74 3.13
N GLU A 92 -33.57 -5.33 2.11
CA GLU A 92 -32.11 -5.33 2.09
C GLU A 92 -31.66 -3.87 2.13
N SER A 93 -30.92 -3.52 3.18
CA SER A 93 -30.64 -2.13 3.50
C SER A 93 -29.24 -1.77 3.08
N PHE A 94 -29.13 -0.74 2.24
CA PHE A 94 -27.86 -0.11 1.91
C PHE A 94 -27.80 1.22 2.65
N ILE A 95 -26.78 1.40 3.49
CA ILE A 95 -26.71 2.53 4.42
C ILE A 95 -25.51 3.39 4.02
N ASN A 96 -25.77 4.67 3.75
CA ASN A 96 -24.75 5.66 3.42
C ASN A 96 -24.80 6.79 4.46
N ILE A 97 -23.84 6.81 5.38
CA ILE A 97 -23.72 7.90 6.37
C ILE A 97 -22.73 8.93 5.81
N VAL A 98 -23.28 10.06 5.39
CA VAL A 98 -22.52 11.23 4.92
C VAL A 98 -22.27 12.14 6.12
N TYR A 99 -21.01 12.39 6.47
CA TYR A 99 -20.64 13.31 7.55
C TYR A 99 -19.55 14.28 7.11
N LEU A 100 -19.53 15.48 7.68
CA LEU A 100 -18.47 16.45 7.43
C LEU A 100 -17.34 16.29 8.47
N LYS A 101 -16.13 15.95 8.01
CA LYS A 101 -14.89 16.02 8.80
C LYS A 101 -13.95 17.06 8.18
N ASN A 102 -13.44 17.99 8.98
CA ASN A 102 -12.53 19.06 8.52
C ASN A 102 -13.03 19.83 7.27
N LYS A 103 -14.35 20.07 7.18
CA LYS A 103 -15.06 20.70 6.04
C LYS A 103 -15.00 19.92 4.72
N LYS A 104 -14.63 18.64 4.74
CA LYS A 104 -14.78 17.69 3.63
C LYS A 104 -15.88 16.69 3.94
N GLU A 105 -16.66 16.31 2.93
CA GLU A 105 -17.64 15.23 3.07
C GLU A 105 -16.91 13.87 3.09
N LYS A 106 -17.42 12.97 3.94
CA LYS A 106 -16.95 11.58 4.10
C LYS A 106 -18.17 10.66 4.15
N HIS A 107 -17.99 9.45 3.63
CA HIS A 107 -19.04 8.46 3.48
C HIS A 107 -18.67 7.17 4.22
N ILE A 108 -19.63 6.62 4.97
CA ILE A 108 -19.54 5.28 5.55
C ILE A 108 -20.62 4.42 4.90
N TYR A 109 -20.20 3.40 4.18
CA TYR A 109 -21.08 2.42 3.55
C TYR A 109 -21.19 1.17 4.43
N LEU A 110 -22.42 0.78 4.77
CA LEU A 110 -22.73 -0.37 5.63
C LEU A 110 -23.87 -1.21 5.04
N THR A 111 -23.80 -2.52 5.27
CA THR A 111 -24.81 -3.51 4.91
C THR A 111 -25.60 -3.99 6.14
N ASN A 112 -26.63 -4.82 5.90
CA ASN A 112 -27.29 -5.60 6.95
C ASN A 112 -26.35 -6.55 7.70
N GLU A 113 -25.25 -7.02 7.08
CA GLU A 113 -24.31 -7.95 7.74
C GLU A 113 -23.41 -7.24 8.74
N ASP A 114 -22.85 -6.08 8.35
CA ASP A 114 -21.97 -5.26 9.19
C ASP A 114 -22.60 -5.03 10.58
N LEU A 115 -23.85 -4.54 10.61
CA LEU A 115 -24.57 -4.20 11.84
C LEU A 115 -24.77 -5.37 12.82
N ASN A 116 -24.51 -6.62 12.43
CA ASN A 116 -24.51 -7.73 13.37
C ASN A 116 -23.40 -7.60 14.43
N ASN A 117 -22.27 -6.96 14.11
CA ASN A 117 -21.16 -6.74 15.05
C ASN A 117 -20.88 -5.24 15.26
N VAL A 118 -21.70 -4.61 16.11
CA VAL A 118 -21.64 -3.15 16.37
C VAL A 118 -20.32 -2.73 17.01
N ASP A 119 -19.70 -3.59 17.82
CA ASP A 119 -18.42 -3.27 18.45
C ASP A 119 -17.28 -3.21 17.42
N ILE A 120 -17.31 -4.10 16.41
CA ILE A 120 -16.40 -4.01 15.25
C ILE A 120 -16.73 -2.81 14.35
N LEU A 121 -18.00 -2.41 14.18
CA LEU A 121 -18.31 -1.13 13.52
C LEU A 121 -17.70 0.04 14.27
N ILE A 122 -17.85 0.08 15.59
CA ILE A 122 -17.31 1.16 16.42
C ILE A 122 -15.80 1.20 16.22
N THR A 123 -15.07 0.08 16.32
CA THR A 123 -13.62 0.05 16.05
C THR A 123 -13.25 0.43 14.61
N ARG A 124 -13.99 -0.04 13.60
CA ARG A 124 -13.76 0.33 12.19
C ARG A 124 -13.97 1.83 11.96
N VAL A 125 -15.03 2.40 12.53
CA VAL A 125 -15.37 3.82 12.38
C VAL A 125 -14.51 4.70 13.29
N GLU A 126 -13.99 4.16 14.40
CA GLU A 126 -12.87 4.73 15.17
C GLU A 126 -11.53 4.62 14.44
N GLN A 127 -11.38 3.79 13.40
CA GLN A 127 -10.20 3.81 12.52
C GLN A 127 -10.41 4.80 11.36
N GLU A 128 -11.61 4.83 10.76
CA GLU A 128 -11.98 5.78 9.69
C GLU A 128 -12.07 7.25 10.18
N ILE A 129 -12.50 7.48 11.43
CA ILE A 129 -12.62 8.80 12.07
C ILE A 129 -11.46 9.06 13.02
N GLY A 130 -11.11 8.08 13.86
CA GLY A 130 -9.99 8.15 14.81
C GLY A 130 -8.63 7.88 14.18
N GLY A 131 -8.44 8.22 12.89
CA GLY A 131 -7.15 8.65 12.37
C GLY A 131 -6.51 9.80 13.17
N ASP A 132 -7.24 10.42 14.11
CA ASP A 132 -6.74 11.38 15.11
C ASP A 132 -6.72 10.83 16.56
N ILE A 133 -6.95 9.52 16.81
CA ILE A 133 -6.56 8.89 18.09
C ILE A 133 -5.05 8.66 18.03
N HIS A 134 -4.31 9.75 18.22
CA HIS A 134 -2.87 9.83 18.02
C HIS A 134 -2.40 9.40 16.61
N SER A 135 -2.85 10.15 15.60
CA SER A 135 -1.85 10.65 14.64
C SER A 135 -0.81 11.43 15.45
N LYS A 136 0.27 10.75 15.81
CA LYS A 136 1.31 11.28 16.69
C LYS A 136 2.21 12.18 15.84
N ASP A 137 1.92 13.49 15.87
CA ASP A 137 2.57 14.56 15.12
C ASP A 137 4.03 14.24 14.75
N ILE A 138 4.23 13.74 13.52
CA ILE A 138 5.52 13.15 13.12
C ILE A 138 6.51 14.29 12.90
N LYS A 139 7.28 14.62 13.94
CA LYS A 139 8.30 15.68 13.92
C LYS A 139 9.64 15.19 13.35
N LYS A 140 9.95 13.91 13.55
CA LYS A 140 11.20 13.26 13.15
C LYS A 140 10.92 12.11 12.18
N VAL A 141 11.69 12.03 11.10
CA VAL A 141 11.70 10.89 10.18
C VAL A 141 13.13 10.36 10.01
N ALA A 142 13.33 9.08 10.33
CA ALA A 142 14.59 8.38 10.09
C ALA A 142 14.54 7.62 8.76
N ILE A 143 15.44 7.93 7.83
CA ILE A 143 15.61 7.24 6.55
C ILE A 143 16.72 6.21 6.72
N ILE A 144 16.35 4.93 6.75
CA ILE A 144 17.25 3.81 6.99
C ILE A 144 17.56 3.10 5.68
N GLY A 145 18.85 2.93 5.37
CA GLY A 145 19.32 2.15 4.24
C GLY A 145 20.55 1.29 4.61
N ASN A 146 21.05 0.50 3.67
CA ASN A 146 21.81 -0.72 4.00
C ASN A 146 23.05 -0.50 4.88
N GLY A 147 23.68 0.67 4.83
CA GLY A 147 24.78 1.01 5.75
C GLY A 147 24.42 0.83 7.23
N PHE A 148 23.18 1.08 7.64
CA PHE A 148 22.73 0.90 9.02
C PHE A 148 22.90 -0.56 9.49
N ASP A 149 22.56 -1.54 8.66
CA ASP A 149 22.79 -2.94 9.01
C ASP A 149 24.30 -3.24 9.08
N LEU A 150 25.11 -2.58 8.25
CA LEU A 150 26.57 -2.70 8.27
C LEU A 150 27.23 -2.03 9.49
N SER A 151 26.68 -0.95 10.05
CA SER A 151 27.19 -0.38 11.33
C SER A 151 26.97 -1.35 12.49
N HIS A 152 25.92 -2.16 12.41
CA HIS A 152 25.61 -3.24 13.35
C HIS A 152 26.36 -4.55 13.03
N GLY A 153 27.36 -4.53 12.13
CA GLY A 153 28.19 -5.69 11.79
C GLY A 153 27.50 -6.78 10.96
N LEU A 154 26.30 -6.51 10.44
CA LEU A 154 25.51 -7.49 9.69
C LEU A 154 26.04 -7.64 8.25
N LYS A 155 25.83 -8.82 7.67
CA LYS A 155 26.27 -9.18 6.30
C LYS A 155 25.10 -9.07 5.33
N THR A 156 24.69 -7.85 5.04
CA THR A 156 23.50 -7.52 4.24
C THR A 156 23.84 -6.98 2.85
N LYS A 157 25.10 -7.00 2.44
CA LYS A 157 25.50 -6.64 1.08
C LYS A 157 25.20 -7.78 0.11
N TYR A 158 24.78 -7.44 -1.11
CA TYR A 158 24.65 -8.40 -2.20
C TYR A 158 25.94 -9.19 -2.47
N ILE A 159 27.15 -8.62 -2.25
CA ILE A 159 28.41 -9.36 -2.39
C ILE A 159 28.58 -10.50 -1.35
N ASP A 160 28.15 -10.31 -0.10
CA ASP A 160 28.21 -11.36 0.93
C ASP A 160 27.22 -12.50 0.60
N PHE A 161 26.02 -12.15 0.12
CA PHE A 161 25.01 -13.09 -0.41
C PHE A 161 25.54 -13.89 -1.62
N LEU A 162 26.07 -13.22 -2.64
CA LEU A 162 26.56 -13.85 -3.86
C LEU A 162 27.78 -14.75 -3.57
N TYR A 163 28.65 -14.37 -2.64
CA TYR A 163 29.79 -15.20 -2.23
C TYR A 163 29.32 -16.47 -1.49
N ASN A 164 28.35 -16.34 -0.58
CA ASN A 164 27.80 -17.47 0.17
C ASN A 164 27.14 -18.50 -0.76
N ASN A 165 26.34 -18.02 -1.73
CA ASN A 165 25.51 -18.87 -2.59
C ASN A 165 26.12 -19.11 -3.99
N LYS A 166 27.42 -18.85 -4.16
CA LYS A 166 28.14 -18.93 -5.46
C LYS A 166 27.98 -20.27 -6.20
N GLU A 167 27.71 -21.35 -5.47
CA GLU A 167 27.55 -22.68 -6.04
C GLU A 167 26.11 -23.00 -6.48
N GLU A 168 25.14 -22.16 -6.13
CA GLU A 168 23.73 -22.40 -6.44
C GLU A 168 23.42 -22.35 -7.93
N ASN A 169 22.52 -23.23 -8.37
CA ASN A 169 22.17 -23.36 -9.79
C ASN A 169 21.52 -22.08 -10.33
N PHE A 170 20.70 -21.38 -9.53
CA PHE A 170 20.08 -20.11 -9.93
C PHE A 170 21.09 -18.95 -9.98
N ILE A 171 22.07 -18.93 -9.09
CA ILE A 171 23.21 -17.98 -9.14
C ILE A 171 24.04 -18.22 -10.40
N LYS A 172 24.27 -19.49 -10.76
CA LYS A 172 24.94 -19.91 -12.00
C LYS A 172 24.09 -19.67 -13.27
N ALA A 173 22.77 -19.56 -13.16
CA ALA A 173 21.87 -19.20 -14.25
C ALA A 173 21.86 -17.67 -14.47
N PHE A 174 21.61 -16.89 -13.41
CA PHE A 174 21.70 -15.43 -13.40
C PHE A 174 23.07 -14.94 -13.91
N LYS A 175 24.15 -15.66 -13.53
CA LYS A 175 25.50 -15.47 -14.08
C LYS A 175 25.53 -15.51 -15.62
N LYS A 176 25.03 -16.59 -16.22
CA LYS A 176 25.03 -16.75 -17.69
C LYS A 176 24.13 -15.73 -18.38
N LEU A 177 23.03 -15.34 -17.74
CA LEU A 177 22.07 -14.36 -18.23
C LEU A 177 22.70 -12.94 -18.31
N ILE A 178 23.49 -12.54 -17.32
CA ILE A 178 24.27 -11.29 -17.38
C ILE A 178 25.28 -11.35 -18.54
N GLU A 179 25.98 -12.49 -18.70
CA GLU A 179 26.97 -12.72 -19.77
C GLU A 179 26.35 -12.73 -21.18
N SER A 180 25.12 -13.22 -21.36
CA SER A 180 24.47 -13.32 -22.68
C SER A 180 24.05 -11.97 -23.25
N HIS A 181 23.61 -11.03 -22.40
CA HIS A 181 23.19 -9.68 -22.82
C HIS A 181 24.32 -8.64 -22.76
N ASN A 182 25.37 -8.82 -21.96
CA ASN A 182 26.49 -7.87 -21.83
C ASN A 182 27.77 -8.25 -22.61
N LYS A 183 27.64 -8.92 -23.76
CA LYS A 183 28.75 -9.41 -24.60
C LYS A 183 29.85 -8.36 -24.91
N ASN A 184 29.48 -7.07 -24.93
CA ASN A 184 30.37 -5.94 -25.26
C ASN A 184 31.01 -5.24 -24.03
N LYS A 185 30.76 -5.70 -22.80
CA LYS A 185 31.27 -5.07 -21.55
C LYS A 185 31.89 -6.09 -20.58
N LYS A 186 32.84 -6.92 -21.05
CA LYS A 186 33.41 -8.01 -20.24
C LYS A 186 34.11 -7.57 -18.94
N ASP A 187 34.72 -6.38 -18.92
CA ASP A 187 35.68 -6.00 -17.89
C ASP A 187 35.13 -5.05 -16.80
N ASP A 188 33.94 -4.48 -17.00
CA ASP A 188 33.39 -3.36 -16.20
C ASP A 188 32.07 -3.68 -15.44
N LEU A 189 31.57 -4.91 -15.55
CA LEU A 189 30.32 -5.30 -14.90
C LEU A 189 30.52 -5.49 -13.39
N ASN A 190 29.91 -4.63 -12.57
CA ASN A 190 29.81 -4.86 -11.13
C ASN A 190 28.62 -5.78 -10.81
N TRP A 191 28.86 -7.09 -10.82
CA TRP A 191 27.83 -8.12 -10.63
C TRP A 191 27.20 -8.13 -9.23
N CYS A 192 27.77 -7.37 -8.29
CA CYS A 192 27.19 -7.18 -6.96
C CYS A 192 26.05 -6.15 -6.97
N ASP A 193 25.85 -5.40 -8.05
CA ASP A 193 24.64 -4.62 -8.29
C ASP A 193 23.57 -5.51 -8.96
N ILE A 194 22.85 -6.27 -8.13
CA ILE A 194 21.82 -7.22 -8.60
C ILE A 194 20.67 -6.48 -9.30
N GLU A 195 20.25 -5.32 -8.77
CA GLU A 195 19.14 -4.54 -9.33
C GLU A 195 19.52 -3.93 -10.69
N GLY A 196 20.72 -3.36 -10.80
CA GLY A 196 21.27 -2.89 -12.08
C GLY A 196 21.50 -4.01 -13.11
N CYS A 197 21.89 -5.21 -12.67
CA CYS A 197 21.97 -6.38 -13.54
C CYS A 197 20.60 -6.84 -14.04
N MET A 198 19.58 -6.90 -13.18
CA MET A 198 18.21 -7.25 -13.56
C MET A 198 17.65 -6.26 -14.60
N LYS A 199 17.80 -4.95 -14.34
CA LYS A 199 17.47 -3.88 -15.28
C LYS A 199 18.18 -4.05 -16.62
N SER A 200 19.49 -4.26 -16.60
CA SER A 200 20.31 -4.37 -17.82
C SER A 200 19.93 -5.57 -18.69
N VAL A 201 19.45 -6.66 -18.10
CA VAL A 201 18.97 -7.84 -18.83
C VAL A 201 17.56 -7.62 -19.35
N ALA A 202 16.63 -7.07 -18.55
CA ALA A 202 15.26 -6.79 -18.99
C ALA A 202 15.23 -5.81 -20.19
N LEU A 203 16.00 -4.72 -20.11
CA LEU A 203 16.21 -3.80 -21.24
C LEU A 203 16.93 -4.46 -22.41
N GLY A 204 17.85 -5.39 -22.15
CA GLY A 204 18.54 -6.17 -23.18
C GLY A 204 17.56 -7.02 -23.98
N ILE A 205 16.69 -7.78 -23.30
CA ILE A 205 15.64 -8.61 -23.91
C ILE A 205 14.65 -7.73 -24.67
N PHE A 206 14.16 -6.63 -24.08
CA PHE A 206 13.23 -5.72 -24.76
C PHE A 206 13.86 -5.07 -26.01
N SER A 207 15.18 -4.82 -26.01
CA SER A 207 15.86 -4.24 -27.18
C SER A 207 15.87 -5.14 -28.41
N GLU A 208 15.65 -6.46 -28.24
CA GLU A 208 15.55 -7.42 -29.36
C GLU A 208 14.30 -7.17 -30.23
N ASN A 209 13.26 -6.48 -29.72
CA ASN A 209 12.07 -6.08 -30.48
C ASN A 209 12.38 -5.11 -31.64
N PHE A 210 13.51 -4.39 -31.60
CA PHE A 210 13.85 -3.35 -32.59
C PHE A 210 14.77 -3.86 -33.72
N HIS A 211 14.73 -5.15 -34.04
CA HIS A 211 15.58 -5.78 -35.06
C HIS A 211 14.84 -6.10 -36.37
N ASP A 212 14.38 -5.05 -37.06
CA ASP A 212 14.00 -4.96 -38.49
C ASP A 212 12.98 -5.96 -39.08
N ILE A 213 12.51 -6.97 -38.34
CA ILE A 213 11.50 -7.94 -38.76
C ILE A 213 10.44 -8.05 -37.67
N ILE A 214 9.38 -7.24 -37.80
CA ILE A 214 8.17 -7.37 -36.98
C ILE A 214 7.37 -8.55 -37.54
N ASP A 215 7.40 -9.67 -36.84
CA ASP A 215 6.57 -10.86 -37.08
C ASP A 215 5.82 -11.20 -35.79
N ILE A 216 4.60 -11.70 -35.86
CA ILE A 216 3.76 -11.89 -34.65
C ILE A 216 4.37 -12.96 -33.71
N ASP A 217 5.19 -13.86 -34.24
CA ASP A 217 5.97 -14.81 -33.44
C ASP A 217 7.14 -14.17 -32.67
N SER A 218 7.66 -12.98 -33.05
CA SER A 218 8.81 -12.36 -32.34
C SER A 218 8.45 -11.89 -30.94
N ASP A 219 7.30 -11.23 -30.81
CA ASP A 219 6.86 -10.64 -29.54
C ASP A 219 6.62 -11.75 -28.51
N LYS A 220 5.95 -12.83 -28.91
CA LYS A 220 5.72 -14.01 -28.07
C LYS A 220 7.03 -14.70 -27.64
N ILE A 221 8.00 -14.84 -28.53
CA ILE A 221 9.34 -15.37 -28.20
C ILE A 221 10.06 -14.47 -27.18
N ILE A 222 9.82 -13.16 -27.22
CA ILE A 222 10.44 -12.17 -26.34
C ILE A 222 9.74 -12.10 -24.97
N GLU A 223 8.41 -12.30 -24.91
CA GLU A 223 7.70 -12.55 -23.65
C GLU A 223 8.10 -13.88 -23.00
N GLU A 224 8.23 -14.97 -23.77
CA GLU A 224 8.70 -16.27 -23.25
C GLU A 224 10.12 -16.17 -22.64
N LYS A 225 11.05 -15.44 -23.28
CA LYS A 225 12.38 -15.12 -22.70
C LYS A 225 12.28 -14.31 -21.41
N MET A 226 11.34 -13.36 -21.33
CA MET A 226 11.16 -12.53 -20.14
C MET A 226 10.52 -13.32 -18.99
N LEU A 227 9.63 -14.27 -19.28
CA LEU A 227 9.06 -15.21 -18.32
C LEU A 227 10.13 -16.14 -17.71
N ASP A 228 10.98 -16.76 -18.55
CA ASP A 228 12.15 -17.55 -18.10
C ASP A 228 13.10 -16.71 -17.22
N THR A 229 13.30 -15.44 -17.61
CA THR A 229 14.09 -14.46 -16.86
C THR A 229 13.47 -14.14 -15.50
N ASN A 230 12.15 -13.94 -15.44
CA ASN A 230 11.39 -13.73 -14.20
C ASN A 230 11.47 -14.93 -13.25
N ILE A 231 11.50 -16.16 -13.78
CA ILE A 231 11.72 -17.37 -12.97
C ILE A 231 13.11 -17.31 -12.30
N ILE A 232 14.16 -16.94 -13.04
CA ILE A 232 15.51 -16.77 -12.47
C ILE A 232 15.51 -15.67 -11.40
N TYR A 233 14.93 -14.50 -11.69
CA TYR A 233 14.90 -13.38 -10.74
C TYR A 233 14.10 -13.68 -9.46
N ASN A 234 12.99 -14.43 -9.56
CA ASN A 234 12.22 -14.88 -8.40
C ASN A 234 13.07 -15.80 -7.51
N ASN A 235 13.75 -16.79 -8.10
CA ASN A 235 14.65 -17.67 -7.34
C ASN A 235 15.82 -16.91 -6.69
N ILE A 236 16.40 -15.91 -7.36
CA ILE A 236 17.41 -15.01 -6.75
C ILE A 236 16.83 -14.22 -5.57
N THR A 237 15.58 -13.74 -5.68
CA THR A 237 14.87 -13.02 -4.61
C THR A 237 14.64 -13.93 -3.40
N THR A 238 14.14 -15.15 -3.62
CA THR A 238 13.92 -16.16 -2.57
C THR A 238 15.23 -16.54 -1.87
N LEU A 239 16.28 -16.90 -2.63
CA LEU A 239 17.59 -17.22 -2.08
C LEU A 239 18.20 -16.07 -1.26
N PHE A 240 17.92 -14.82 -1.65
CA PHE A 240 18.38 -13.66 -0.89
C PHE A 240 17.59 -13.46 0.42
N ALA A 241 16.27 -13.64 0.40
CA ALA A 241 15.45 -13.64 1.61
C ALA A 241 15.88 -14.75 2.58
N GLU A 242 16.05 -15.98 2.09
CA GLU A 242 16.56 -17.13 2.86
C GLU A 242 17.97 -16.88 3.41
N TYR A 243 18.85 -16.25 2.62
CA TYR A 243 20.19 -15.88 3.08
C TYR A 243 20.12 -14.92 4.27
N LEU A 244 19.29 -13.87 4.21
CA LEU A 244 19.10 -12.93 5.33
C LEU A 244 18.45 -13.63 6.54
N GLN A 245 17.44 -14.45 6.33
CA GLN A 245 16.76 -15.22 7.39
C GLN A 245 17.74 -16.10 8.17
N ASN A 246 18.64 -16.80 7.45
CA ASN A 246 19.59 -17.74 8.05
C ASN A 246 20.87 -17.07 8.58
N ASN A 247 21.33 -15.97 7.98
CA ASN A 247 22.64 -15.36 8.28
C ASN A 247 22.56 -14.02 9.01
N VAL A 248 21.37 -13.43 9.20
CA VAL A 248 21.19 -12.09 9.77
C VAL A 248 20.20 -12.09 10.93
N MET A 249 18.97 -12.58 10.74
CA MET A 249 17.86 -12.42 11.72
C MET A 249 18.16 -12.87 13.15
N ASN A 250 18.91 -13.96 13.33
CA ASN A 250 19.18 -14.55 14.64
C ASN A 250 20.50 -14.10 15.29
N LYS A 251 21.12 -13.01 14.80
CA LYS A 251 22.36 -12.46 15.39
C LYS A 251 22.04 -11.45 16.48
N THR A 252 22.69 -11.62 17.62
CA THR A 252 22.81 -10.56 18.63
C THR A 252 23.53 -9.35 18.03
N VAL A 253 22.93 -8.17 18.19
CA VAL A 253 23.44 -6.90 17.68
C VAL A 253 23.61 -5.95 18.86
N ASP A 254 24.77 -5.29 18.93
CA ASP A 254 25.04 -4.27 19.93
C ASP A 254 24.35 -2.95 19.57
N ILE A 255 23.84 -2.23 20.58
CA ILE A 255 23.19 -0.92 20.40
C ILE A 255 24.27 0.16 20.27
N ILE A 256 24.09 1.05 19.30
CA ILE A 256 24.99 2.17 18.99
C ILE A 256 24.44 3.42 19.69
N GLU A 257 25.11 3.87 20.76
CA GLU A 257 24.62 4.95 21.64
C GLU A 257 24.32 6.25 20.87
N SER A 258 25.15 6.60 19.88
CA SER A 258 24.97 7.84 19.10
C SER A 258 23.70 7.87 18.24
N ILE A 259 23.02 6.73 18.03
CA ILE A 259 21.72 6.64 17.36
C ILE A 259 20.57 6.88 18.36
N LEU A 260 20.67 6.40 19.61
CA LEU A 260 19.71 6.71 20.68
C LEU A 260 19.69 8.21 21.03
N GLU A 261 20.78 8.95 20.76
CA GLU A 261 20.80 10.41 20.89
C GLU A 261 19.87 11.15 19.89
N VAL A 262 19.32 10.47 18.89
CA VAL A 262 18.52 11.11 17.81
C VAL A 262 17.20 10.39 17.51
N ILE A 263 17.17 9.06 17.54
CA ILE A 263 15.96 8.25 17.37
C ILE A 263 15.35 7.95 18.74
N ASP A 264 14.05 8.16 18.83
CA ASP A 264 13.18 7.82 19.95
C ASP A 264 11.96 7.01 19.46
N GLU A 265 11.14 6.51 20.39
CA GLU A 265 9.91 5.77 20.06
C GLU A 265 8.86 6.58 19.27
N GLU A 266 9.04 7.89 19.14
CA GLU A 266 8.13 8.77 18.38
C GLU A 266 8.56 8.87 16.91
N THR A 267 9.86 8.78 16.65
CA THR A 267 10.51 8.88 15.34
C THR A 267 10.00 7.79 14.38
N LEU A 268 9.44 8.21 13.25
CA LEU A 268 9.05 7.29 12.17
C LEU A 268 10.29 6.86 11.36
N ALA A 269 10.61 5.57 11.41
CA ALA A 269 11.64 4.98 10.57
C ALA A 269 11.07 4.53 9.21
N ILE A 270 11.40 5.26 8.15
CA ILE A 270 11.22 4.81 6.77
C ILE A 270 12.39 3.89 6.42
N ASN A 271 12.15 2.59 6.39
CA ASN A 271 13.18 1.57 6.23
C ASN A 271 13.21 1.01 4.81
N PHE A 272 14.37 1.09 4.16
CA PHE A 272 14.63 0.51 2.84
C PHE A 272 15.38 -0.83 2.94
N ASN A 273 15.79 -1.23 4.14
CA ASN A 273 16.40 -2.53 4.42
C ASN A 273 15.32 -3.59 4.65
N TYR A 274 15.68 -4.83 4.31
CA TYR A 274 14.85 -6.01 4.42
C TYR A 274 14.80 -6.60 5.84
N THR A 275 15.63 -6.08 6.74
CA THR A 275 15.80 -6.49 8.15
C THR A 275 15.08 -5.52 9.09
N ASP A 276 14.80 -5.95 10.31
CA ASP A 276 14.15 -5.12 11.34
C ASP A 276 15.09 -4.61 12.45
N THR A 277 16.41 -4.54 12.20
CA THR A 277 17.42 -4.04 13.15
C THR A 277 17.11 -2.63 13.68
N ILE A 278 16.32 -1.82 12.97
CA ILE A 278 15.85 -0.51 13.44
C ILE A 278 14.91 -0.57 14.66
N LYS A 279 14.26 -1.71 14.92
CA LYS A 279 13.42 -1.93 16.12
C LYS A 279 14.19 -1.90 17.44
N LEU A 280 15.51 -1.92 17.40
CA LEU A 280 16.36 -1.63 18.56
C LEU A 280 16.24 -0.17 19.04
N TYR A 281 15.68 0.73 18.21
CA TYR A 281 15.61 2.17 18.46
C TYR A 281 14.19 2.74 18.37
N THR A 282 13.33 2.23 17.48
CA THR A 282 11.92 2.65 17.38
C THR A 282 11.02 1.52 16.85
N ASN A 283 9.82 1.39 17.41
CA ASN A 283 8.78 0.49 16.90
C ASN A 283 7.92 1.15 15.80
N ASN A 284 8.04 2.46 15.58
CA ASN A 284 7.32 3.19 14.54
C ASN A 284 8.05 3.03 13.19
N VAL A 285 7.91 1.86 12.54
CA VAL A 285 8.68 1.47 11.34
C VAL A 285 7.78 1.26 10.13
N LYS A 286 8.23 1.73 8.97
CA LYS A 286 7.58 1.60 7.66
C LYS A 286 8.56 1.04 6.63
N TYR A 287 8.44 -0.25 6.32
CA TYR A 287 9.32 -0.94 5.37
C TYR A 287 8.86 -0.69 3.92
N ILE A 288 9.66 0.05 3.16
CA ILE A 288 9.41 0.44 1.76
C ILE A 288 9.73 -0.69 0.77
N HIS A 289 10.63 -1.60 1.15
CA HIS A 289 10.97 -2.79 0.37
C HIS A 289 10.48 -4.10 1.02
N GLY A 290 9.56 -4.01 1.98
CA GLY A 290 9.11 -5.16 2.78
C GLY A 290 10.12 -5.63 3.82
N SER A 291 9.67 -6.47 4.75
CA SER A 291 10.49 -7.08 5.80
C SER A 291 10.41 -8.60 5.77
N ILE A 292 11.56 -9.27 5.93
CA ILE A 292 11.63 -10.73 6.12
C ILE A 292 10.97 -11.18 7.44
N SER A 293 10.88 -10.30 8.45
CA SER A 293 10.27 -10.63 9.74
C SER A 293 8.79 -10.25 9.84
N GLU A 294 8.31 -9.24 9.10
CA GLU A 294 6.93 -8.77 9.20
C GLU A 294 6.03 -9.20 8.03
N ASP A 295 6.51 -9.08 6.79
CA ASP A 295 5.71 -9.27 5.58
C ASP A 295 5.89 -10.66 4.96
N GLY A 296 6.98 -11.35 5.32
CA GLY A 296 7.42 -12.58 4.65
C GLY A 296 7.65 -12.38 3.16
N TYR A 297 8.01 -11.16 2.75
CA TYR A 297 8.11 -10.72 1.36
C TYR A 297 9.10 -9.56 1.25
N ILE A 298 9.90 -9.55 0.18
CA ILE A 298 10.89 -8.51 -0.07
C ILE A 298 10.86 -8.01 -1.52
N ILE A 299 11.12 -6.72 -1.69
CA ILE A 299 11.18 -6.05 -2.99
C ILE A 299 12.63 -5.94 -3.44
N LEU A 300 13.07 -6.97 -4.16
CA LEU A 300 14.25 -6.94 -5.02
C LEU A 300 13.77 -6.72 -6.47
N GLY A 301 14.30 -5.68 -7.14
CA GLY A 301 13.81 -5.22 -8.44
C GLY A 301 14.45 -3.89 -8.88
N PHE A 302 13.94 -3.27 -9.93
CA PHE A 302 14.48 -2.03 -10.53
C PHE A 302 13.46 -0.87 -10.56
N PRO A 303 13.88 0.39 -10.79
CA PRO A 303 12.98 1.55 -10.84
C PRO A 303 11.90 1.47 -11.93
N GLU A 304 10.91 2.36 -11.82
CA GLU A 304 9.79 2.53 -12.75
C GLU A 304 10.23 3.15 -14.09
N ASP A 305 10.98 4.26 -14.06
CA ASP A 305 11.47 5.08 -15.19
C ASP A 305 12.31 4.32 -16.26
N ASP A 306 12.50 3.01 -16.09
CA ASP A 306 13.53 2.20 -16.73
C ASP A 306 12.99 1.11 -17.69
N VAL A 307 11.66 0.98 -17.84
CA VAL A 307 11.01 0.05 -18.77
C VAL A 307 9.88 0.80 -19.51
N PRO A 308 9.87 0.85 -20.86
CA PRO A 308 8.87 1.60 -21.62
C PRO A 308 7.41 1.16 -21.40
N ASP A 309 6.49 2.13 -21.49
CA ASP A 309 5.05 1.94 -21.25
C ASP A 309 4.35 0.99 -22.24
N SER A 310 5.04 0.57 -23.30
CA SER A 310 4.57 -0.36 -24.33
C SER A 310 5.05 -1.80 -24.13
N CYS A 311 5.58 -2.15 -22.96
CA CYS A 311 6.03 -3.52 -22.67
C CYS A 311 4.90 -4.40 -22.11
N GLY A 312 4.91 -5.70 -22.45
CA GLY A 312 4.01 -6.70 -21.88
C GLY A 312 4.24 -6.94 -20.38
N GLY A 313 3.25 -7.56 -19.71
CA GLY A 313 3.20 -7.71 -18.25
C GLY A 313 4.44 -8.36 -17.61
N GLU A 314 5.10 -9.28 -18.33
CA GLU A 314 6.33 -9.91 -17.85
C GLU A 314 7.50 -8.93 -17.65
N PHE A 315 7.56 -7.81 -18.37
CA PHE A 315 8.63 -6.82 -18.19
C PHE A 315 8.46 -5.96 -16.93
N ILE A 316 7.21 -5.74 -16.49
CA ILE A 316 6.90 -4.88 -15.33
C ILE A 316 6.93 -5.62 -13.98
N LYS A 317 6.87 -6.96 -13.99
CA LYS A 317 6.92 -7.85 -12.81
C LYS A 317 8.04 -7.58 -11.81
N PHE A 318 9.15 -6.97 -12.25
CA PHE A 318 10.31 -6.62 -11.42
C PHE A 318 10.55 -5.11 -11.26
N ARG A 319 9.65 -4.24 -11.75
CA ARG A 319 9.65 -2.83 -11.32
C ARG A 319 9.25 -2.73 -9.84
N LYS A 320 9.85 -1.80 -9.10
CA LYS A 320 9.68 -1.66 -7.63
C LYS A 320 8.31 -1.11 -7.22
N ASP A 321 7.62 -0.39 -8.08
CA ASP A 321 6.24 0.09 -7.92
C ASP A 321 5.23 -1.08 -8.03
N PHE A 322 5.31 -1.89 -9.09
CA PHE A 322 4.49 -3.09 -9.27
C PHE A 322 4.61 -4.04 -8.07
N LYS A 323 5.85 -4.26 -7.58
CA LYS A 323 6.09 -5.04 -6.35
C LYS A 323 5.66 -4.35 -5.05
N LYS A 324 5.59 -3.01 -5.00
CA LYS A 324 5.02 -2.30 -3.85
C LYS A 324 3.52 -2.55 -3.77
N GLU A 325 2.82 -2.59 -4.89
CA GLU A 325 1.39 -2.88 -4.91
C GLU A 325 1.07 -4.30 -4.39
N ILE A 326 1.88 -5.30 -4.78
CA ILE A 326 1.81 -6.67 -4.21
C ILE A 326 2.07 -6.66 -2.69
N LEU A 327 3.06 -5.89 -2.22
CA LEU A 327 3.35 -5.75 -0.79
C LEU A 327 2.21 -5.06 -0.02
N ASN A 328 1.60 -4.02 -0.60
CA ASN A 328 0.47 -3.29 -0.03
C ASN A 328 -0.77 -4.19 0.08
N PHE A 329 -1.08 -4.97 -0.96
CA PHE A 329 -2.13 -5.99 -0.92
C PHE A 329 -1.87 -7.05 0.16
N ARG A 330 -0.64 -7.59 0.27
CA ARG A 330 -0.28 -8.53 1.33
C ARG A 330 -0.48 -7.95 2.73
N ARG A 331 -0.21 -6.66 2.93
CA ARG A 331 -0.45 -5.95 4.19
C ARG A 331 -1.94 -5.71 4.46
N PHE A 332 -2.73 -5.40 3.43
CA PHE A 332 -4.19 -5.33 3.52
C PHE A 332 -4.79 -6.69 3.92
N LEU A 333 -4.39 -7.80 3.27
CA LEU A 333 -4.83 -9.13 3.66
C LEU A 333 -4.51 -9.41 5.14
N LYS A 334 -3.29 -9.08 5.57
CA LYS A 334 -2.86 -9.24 6.96
C LYS A 334 -3.65 -8.37 7.95
N SER A 335 -4.00 -7.12 7.61
CA SER A 335 -4.78 -6.23 8.49
C SER A 335 -6.26 -6.62 8.58
N ARG A 336 -6.84 -7.14 7.49
CA ARG A 336 -8.21 -7.71 7.44
C ARG A 336 -8.28 -9.17 7.95
N ASN A 337 -7.14 -9.79 8.31
CA ASN A 337 -7.00 -11.19 8.70
C ASN A 337 -7.47 -12.20 7.62
N TYR A 338 -7.35 -11.82 6.35
CA TYR A 338 -7.56 -12.68 5.19
C TYR A 338 -6.35 -13.59 4.93
N LYS A 339 -6.58 -14.73 4.26
CA LYS A 339 -5.54 -15.70 3.96
C LYS A 339 -4.90 -15.43 2.61
N TYR A 340 -3.58 -15.34 2.60
CA TYR A 340 -2.80 -15.41 1.37
C TYR A 340 -2.94 -16.78 0.70
N SER A 341 -2.97 -16.80 -0.64
CA SER A 341 -2.81 -18.01 -1.45
C SER A 341 -2.23 -17.65 -2.80
N ASP A 342 -1.55 -18.61 -3.44
CA ASP A 342 -0.92 -18.39 -4.75
C ASP A 342 -1.97 -18.09 -5.83
N GLN A 343 -3.16 -18.72 -5.77
CA GLN A 343 -4.28 -18.41 -6.66
C GLN A 343 -4.72 -16.94 -6.56
N LEU A 344 -4.75 -16.37 -5.35
CA LEU A 344 -5.10 -14.97 -5.10
C LEU A 344 -3.98 -14.01 -5.54
N GLN A 345 -2.72 -14.47 -5.52
CA GLN A 345 -1.60 -13.74 -6.10
C GLN A 345 -1.69 -13.72 -7.65
N ASP A 346 -1.93 -14.87 -8.27
CA ASP A 346 -2.08 -14.97 -9.73
C ASP A 346 -3.24 -14.09 -10.24
N GLU A 347 -4.37 -14.10 -9.53
CA GLU A 347 -5.52 -13.24 -9.80
C GLU A 347 -5.18 -11.75 -9.67
N LEU A 348 -4.48 -11.35 -8.60
CA LEU A 348 -4.00 -9.98 -8.44
C LEU A 348 -3.08 -9.55 -9.60
N LEU A 349 -2.17 -10.41 -10.05
CA LEU A 349 -1.21 -10.08 -11.12
C LEU A 349 -1.92 -9.71 -12.43
N GLU A 350 -3.00 -10.41 -12.79
CA GLU A 350 -3.82 -10.09 -13.97
C GLU A 350 -4.44 -8.68 -13.88
N HIS A 351 -5.01 -8.33 -12.73
CA HIS A 351 -5.57 -6.99 -12.50
C HIS A 351 -4.48 -5.90 -12.42
N LEU A 352 -3.31 -6.20 -11.87
CA LEU A 352 -2.17 -5.27 -11.84
C LEU A 352 -1.54 -5.06 -13.23
N TYR A 353 -1.51 -6.07 -14.10
CA TYR A 353 -1.13 -5.88 -15.50
C TYR A 353 -2.07 -4.88 -16.20
N CYS A 354 -3.37 -4.90 -15.90
CA CYS A 354 -4.31 -3.89 -16.40
C CYS A 354 -4.01 -2.51 -15.80
N LEU A 355 -3.85 -2.41 -14.48
CA LEU A 355 -3.63 -1.16 -13.74
C LEU A 355 -2.33 -0.43 -14.14
N PHE A 356 -1.25 -1.18 -14.38
CA PHE A 356 0.05 -0.64 -14.79
C PHE A 356 0.25 -0.57 -16.32
N SER A 357 -0.76 -0.95 -17.11
CA SER A 357 -0.80 -0.66 -18.55
C SER A 357 -1.34 0.75 -18.83
N GLY A 358 -1.35 1.16 -20.10
CA GLY A 358 -2.03 2.38 -20.55
C GLY A 358 -3.55 2.43 -20.30
N ARG A 359 -4.18 1.38 -19.75
CA ARG A 359 -5.56 1.41 -19.23
C ARG A 359 -5.67 2.19 -17.91
N GLY A 360 -4.66 2.10 -17.03
CA GLY A 360 -4.62 2.83 -15.75
C GLY A 360 -5.65 2.44 -14.69
N GLU A 361 -6.42 1.37 -14.91
CA GLU A 361 -7.56 0.96 -14.07
C GLU A 361 -7.63 -0.57 -13.90
N TYR A 362 -8.28 -1.03 -12.83
CA TYR A 362 -8.58 -2.45 -12.59
C TYR A 362 -9.61 -2.99 -13.61
N LEU A 363 -9.41 -4.22 -14.09
CA LEU A 363 -10.40 -4.92 -14.91
C LEU A 363 -11.56 -5.45 -14.06
N ILE A 364 -12.74 -4.80 -14.16
CA ILE A 364 -13.94 -5.09 -13.33
C ILE A 364 -15.24 -5.13 -14.18
N ASP A 365 -15.21 -4.81 -15.47
CA ASP A 365 -16.43 -4.58 -16.26
C ASP A 365 -17.12 -5.87 -16.74
N GLU A 366 -18.34 -6.10 -16.24
CA GLU A 366 -19.23 -7.19 -16.67
C GLU A 366 -19.60 -7.17 -18.17
N ASN A 367 -19.44 -6.03 -18.85
CA ASN A 367 -19.77 -5.85 -20.26
C ASN A 367 -18.65 -6.35 -21.19
N GLU A 368 -17.39 -6.37 -20.74
CA GLU A 368 -16.23 -6.78 -21.54
C GLU A 368 -16.02 -8.31 -21.58
N LYS A 369 -17.11 -9.09 -21.51
CA LYS A 369 -17.10 -10.57 -21.57
C LYS A 369 -16.43 -11.16 -22.82
N ASN A 370 -16.11 -10.36 -23.83
CA ASN A 370 -15.44 -10.73 -25.07
C ASN A 370 -13.91 -10.59 -25.04
N ASP A 371 -13.29 -9.97 -24.04
CA ASP A 371 -11.83 -10.13 -23.89
C ASP A 371 -11.54 -11.58 -23.47
N SER A 372 -10.66 -12.23 -24.22
CA SER A 372 -10.25 -13.63 -24.04
C SER A 372 -8.92 -13.76 -23.28
N SER A 373 -8.25 -12.66 -22.97
CA SER A 373 -6.97 -12.66 -22.25
C SER A 373 -7.16 -12.94 -20.76
N CYS A 374 -8.00 -12.16 -20.06
CA CYS A 374 -8.13 -12.30 -18.62
C CYS A 374 -8.96 -13.53 -18.20
N LYS A 375 -8.33 -14.34 -17.34
CA LYS A 375 -8.87 -15.56 -16.74
C LYS A 375 -9.92 -15.30 -15.64
N TYR A 376 -9.93 -14.11 -15.04
CA TYR A 376 -10.74 -13.76 -13.87
C TYR A 376 -11.69 -12.60 -14.20
N LYS A 377 -12.90 -12.93 -14.67
CA LYS A 377 -13.89 -11.94 -15.15
C LYS A 377 -14.70 -11.24 -14.05
N GLU A 378 -14.62 -11.77 -12.84
CA GLU A 378 -15.15 -11.19 -11.60
C GLU A 378 -14.02 -11.32 -10.56
N PRO A 379 -13.48 -10.22 -9.99
CA PRO A 379 -12.42 -10.32 -8.98
C PRO A 379 -12.98 -10.86 -7.66
N SER A 380 -12.15 -11.60 -6.92
CA SER A 380 -12.44 -12.06 -5.56
C SER A 380 -12.83 -10.91 -4.62
N LYS A 381 -13.54 -11.26 -3.54
CA LYS A 381 -13.97 -10.31 -2.51
C LYS A 381 -12.78 -9.53 -1.95
N GLU A 382 -11.67 -10.21 -1.69
CA GLU A 382 -10.44 -9.65 -1.15
C GLU A 382 -9.81 -8.61 -2.10
N ILE A 383 -9.81 -8.86 -3.41
CA ILE A 383 -9.31 -7.90 -4.41
C ILE A 383 -10.29 -6.76 -4.64
N LEU A 384 -11.62 -7.03 -4.66
CA LEU A 384 -12.64 -5.98 -4.75
C LEU A 384 -12.61 -5.03 -3.55
N GLU A 385 -12.41 -5.54 -2.32
CA GLU A 385 -12.27 -4.69 -1.13
C GLU A 385 -10.96 -3.89 -1.16
N TYR A 386 -9.83 -4.50 -1.52
CA TYR A 386 -8.56 -3.77 -1.65
C TYR A 386 -8.62 -2.66 -2.70
N ALA A 387 -9.18 -2.95 -3.88
CA ALA A 387 -9.31 -1.97 -4.95
C ALA A 387 -10.28 -0.84 -4.54
N ARG A 388 -11.37 -1.13 -3.81
CA ARG A 388 -12.27 -0.11 -3.25
C ARG A 388 -11.61 0.77 -2.20
N ASP A 389 -10.83 0.20 -1.28
CA ASP A 389 -10.05 0.95 -0.27
C ASP A 389 -9.04 1.92 -0.93
N ASN A 390 -8.60 1.62 -2.15
CA ASN A 390 -7.67 2.43 -2.96
C ASN A 390 -8.36 3.28 -4.06
N GLU A 391 -9.69 3.43 -4.06
CA GLU A 391 -10.46 4.15 -5.11
C GLU A 391 -10.17 3.65 -6.56
N PHE A 392 -9.86 2.36 -6.70
CA PHE A 392 -9.44 1.65 -7.91
C PHE A 392 -8.13 2.14 -8.55
N GLN A 393 -7.25 2.76 -7.76
CA GLN A 393 -5.94 3.25 -8.17
C GLN A 393 -4.80 2.48 -7.48
N ILE A 394 -3.55 2.80 -7.85
CA ILE A 394 -2.33 2.33 -7.16
C ILE A 394 -2.32 2.89 -5.73
N TYR A 395 -1.94 2.10 -4.73
CA TYR A 395 -1.94 2.50 -3.34
C TYR A 395 -1.11 3.77 -3.10
N MET A 396 -1.77 4.84 -2.68
CA MET A 396 -1.14 6.10 -2.31
C MET A 396 -0.87 6.19 -0.81
N ASP A 397 0.34 6.62 -0.47
CA ASP A 397 0.78 6.77 0.91
C ASP A 397 0.04 7.90 1.65
N GLN A 398 -0.83 7.51 2.57
CA GLN A 398 -1.68 8.38 3.39
C GLN A 398 -0.98 9.01 4.61
N THR A 399 0.32 8.74 4.82
CA THR A 399 1.06 9.26 5.99
C THR A 399 1.15 10.80 5.93
N ASP A 400 0.71 11.49 6.99
CA ASP A 400 0.91 12.93 7.10
C ASP A 400 2.34 13.26 7.55
N TYR A 401 3.08 13.92 6.67
CA TYR A 401 4.43 14.43 6.94
C TYR A 401 4.46 15.96 7.11
N SER A 402 3.29 16.62 7.17
CA SER A 402 3.17 18.09 7.18
C SER A 402 3.90 18.76 8.35
N LYS A 403 4.07 18.03 9.46
CA LYS A 403 4.68 18.48 10.72
C LYS A 403 6.13 18.03 10.93
N VAL A 404 6.76 17.41 9.91
CA VAL A 404 8.15 16.96 10.00
C VAL A 404 9.09 18.17 9.99
N GLU A 405 9.87 18.30 11.06
CA GLU A 405 10.86 19.36 11.28
C GLU A 405 12.28 18.85 10.98
N GLU A 406 12.53 17.55 11.23
CA GLU A 406 13.87 16.94 11.22
C GLU A 406 13.90 15.59 10.49
N ILE A 407 14.92 15.39 9.66
CA ILE A 407 15.24 14.10 9.01
C ILE A 407 16.57 13.56 9.55
N ILE A 408 16.61 12.25 9.84
CA ILE A 408 17.83 11.51 10.22
C ILE A 408 18.17 10.54 9.09
N ILE A 409 19.38 10.56 8.55
CA ILE A 409 19.82 9.71 7.43
C ILE A 409 20.85 8.69 7.93
N LEU A 410 20.46 7.43 7.96
CA LEU A 410 21.24 6.30 8.48
C LEU A 410 21.52 5.30 7.35
N GLY A 411 22.78 5.24 6.91
CA GLY A 411 23.27 4.22 5.99
C GLY A 411 22.72 4.24 4.56
N HIS A 412 21.82 5.16 4.23
CA HIS A 412 21.17 5.21 2.92
C HIS A 412 22.11 5.67 1.80
N SER A 413 22.03 5.00 0.65
CA SER A 413 22.57 5.53 -0.60
C SER A 413 21.58 6.52 -1.19
N LEU A 414 21.85 7.82 -1.06
CA LEU A 414 21.00 8.90 -1.62
C LEU A 414 20.98 8.91 -3.17
N ALA A 415 21.64 7.95 -3.81
CA ALA A 415 21.71 7.83 -5.25
C ALA A 415 20.54 7.06 -5.88
N ILE A 416 19.93 6.09 -5.17
CA ILE A 416 18.99 5.13 -5.75
C ILE A 416 17.56 5.72 -5.71
N ASP A 417 17.03 5.97 -4.51
CA ASP A 417 15.62 6.35 -4.31
C ASP A 417 15.34 7.87 -4.44
N LYS A 418 16.02 8.56 -5.37
CA LYS A 418 15.92 10.04 -5.50
C LYS A 418 14.49 10.52 -5.75
N ASN A 419 13.72 9.80 -6.58
CA ASN A 419 12.34 10.17 -6.91
C ASN A 419 11.47 10.10 -5.65
N TYR A 420 11.60 9.03 -4.86
CA TYR A 420 10.89 8.89 -3.58
C TYR A 420 11.29 9.98 -2.58
N LEU A 421 12.59 10.30 -2.44
CA LEU A 421 13.04 11.36 -1.53
C LEU A 421 12.57 12.76 -1.96
N GLY A 422 12.44 13.01 -3.27
CA GLY A 422 11.84 14.24 -3.81
C GLY A 422 10.35 14.36 -3.50
N LEU A 423 9.59 13.27 -3.68
CA LEU A 423 8.16 13.18 -3.33
C LEU A 423 7.93 13.25 -1.81
N LEU A 424 8.81 12.67 -1.01
CA LEU A 424 8.76 12.74 0.45
C LEU A 424 8.94 14.19 0.93
N LYS A 425 9.92 14.91 0.36
CA LYS A 425 10.16 16.32 0.66
C LYS A 425 8.95 17.20 0.36
N SER A 426 8.23 16.99 -0.75
CA SER A 426 7.08 17.85 -1.08
C SER A 426 5.92 17.72 -0.08
N LYS A 427 5.88 16.64 0.70
CA LYS A 427 4.97 16.47 1.85
C LYS A 427 5.47 17.09 3.17
N MET A 428 6.69 17.65 3.21
CA MET A 428 7.38 18.11 4.44
C MET A 428 7.69 19.62 4.42
N PRO A 429 6.69 20.51 4.61
CA PRO A 429 6.86 21.96 4.49
C PRO A 429 7.57 22.63 5.68
N LEU A 430 7.65 21.98 6.84
CA LEU A 430 8.32 22.51 8.05
C LEU A 430 9.77 22.01 8.23
N LEU A 431 10.24 21.19 7.29
CA LEU A 431 11.56 20.53 7.35
C LEU A 431 12.69 21.56 7.32
N ASN A 432 13.41 21.66 8.43
CA ASN A 432 14.44 22.67 8.67
C ASN A 432 15.83 22.08 9.02
N LYS A 433 15.90 20.78 9.34
CA LYS A 433 17.14 20.11 9.74
C LYS A 433 17.29 18.71 9.15
N VAL A 434 18.54 18.35 8.84
CA VAL A 434 18.97 17.00 8.44
C VAL A 434 20.17 16.57 9.30
N ILE A 435 20.12 15.37 9.87
CA ILE A 435 21.23 14.72 10.57
C ILE A 435 21.74 13.56 9.71
N LEU A 436 22.95 13.68 9.15
CA LEU A 436 23.59 12.63 8.35
C LEU A 436 24.55 11.80 9.21
N PHE A 437 24.37 10.48 9.27
CA PHE A 437 25.35 9.57 9.85
C PHE A 437 26.33 9.05 8.80
N LYS A 438 27.63 9.24 9.06
CA LYS A 438 28.73 8.76 8.21
C LYS A 438 29.52 7.62 8.84
N PHE A 439 30.07 6.78 7.99
CA PHE A 439 31.07 5.78 8.39
C PHE A 439 32.46 6.40 8.56
N GLU A 440 33.32 5.75 9.33
CA GLU A 440 34.75 6.09 9.34
C GLU A 440 35.38 5.74 7.97
N GLY A 441 36.16 6.67 7.42
CA GLY A 441 36.74 6.56 6.07
C GLY A 441 35.78 6.82 4.90
N GLU A 442 34.49 7.11 5.13
CA GLU A 442 33.54 7.41 4.05
C GLU A 442 33.66 8.86 3.54
N ASP A 443 33.75 9.04 2.23
CA ASP A 443 33.61 10.36 1.61
C ASP A 443 32.14 10.81 1.61
N VAL A 444 31.86 11.81 2.43
CA VAL A 444 30.54 12.43 2.57
C VAL A 444 30.26 13.53 1.55
N ILE A 445 31.23 13.98 0.75
CA ILE A 445 31.08 15.15 -0.13
C ILE A 445 29.94 14.96 -1.13
N GLU A 446 29.84 13.81 -1.79
CA GLU A 446 28.74 13.51 -2.71
C GLU A 446 27.40 13.30 -2.01
N LYS A 447 27.39 12.77 -0.77
CA LYS A 447 26.17 12.70 0.05
C LYS A 447 25.67 14.10 0.42
N ILE A 448 26.56 15.00 0.85
CA ILE A 448 26.25 16.39 1.20
C ILE A 448 25.71 17.14 -0.01
N LYS A 449 26.35 17.03 -1.19
CA LYS A 449 25.83 17.58 -2.45
C LYS A 449 24.43 17.04 -2.78
N SER A 450 24.20 15.74 -2.57
CA SER A 450 22.91 15.10 -2.80
C SER A 450 21.83 15.60 -1.84
N ILE A 451 22.15 15.79 -0.55
CA ILE A 451 21.25 16.40 0.45
C ILE A 451 20.84 17.81 0.01
N TYR A 452 21.80 18.68 -0.30
CA TYR A 452 21.49 20.06 -0.73
C TYR A 452 20.72 20.08 -2.07
N LYS A 453 20.96 19.13 -2.99
CA LYS A 453 20.19 19.01 -4.24
C LYS A 453 18.74 18.57 -4.00
N ILE A 454 18.50 17.64 -3.07
CA ILE A 454 17.15 17.15 -2.75
C ILE A 454 16.45 18.17 -1.85
N PHE A 455 16.94 18.36 -0.62
CA PHE A 455 16.27 19.13 0.44
C PHE A 455 16.42 20.65 0.29
N GLY A 456 17.40 21.13 -0.46
CA GLY A 456 17.68 22.57 -0.59
C GLY A 456 18.58 23.07 0.55
N ASN A 457 18.63 24.38 0.75
CA ASN A 457 19.43 24.98 1.82
C ASN A 457 18.77 24.74 3.19
N ILE A 458 19.44 23.97 4.06
CA ILE A 458 18.87 23.39 5.28
C ILE A 458 19.96 23.25 6.35
N GLU A 459 19.62 23.20 7.64
CA GLU A 459 20.61 22.87 8.68
C GLU A 459 21.08 21.41 8.50
N LEU A 460 22.40 21.21 8.34
CA LEU A 460 22.99 19.88 8.14
C LEU A 460 23.99 19.55 9.24
N ILE A 461 23.61 18.63 10.12
CA ILE A 461 24.46 18.08 11.19
C ILE A 461 25.05 16.75 10.68
N ILE A 462 26.33 16.49 10.99
CA ILE A 462 26.99 15.22 10.64
C ILE A 462 27.40 14.50 11.93
N LYS A 463 26.85 13.31 12.14
CA LYS A 463 27.23 12.38 13.22
C LYS A 463 28.01 11.18 12.65
N SER A 464 28.63 10.41 13.55
CA SER A 464 29.25 9.12 13.24
C SER A 464 28.68 8.05 14.17
N TYR A 465 28.59 6.83 13.67
CA TYR A 465 28.29 5.64 14.48
C TYR A 465 29.35 5.51 15.57
N LYS A 466 28.91 5.56 16.83
CA LYS A 466 29.70 5.49 18.07
C LYS A 466 28.84 4.90 19.16
#